data_AF-A0A9Q1BYM7-F1
#
_entry.id   AF-A0A9Q1BYM7-F1
#
_cell.length_a   1.000
_cell.length_b   1.000
_cell.length_c   1.000
_cell.angle_alpha   90.00
_cell.angle_beta   90.00
_cell.angle_gamma   90.00
#
_symmetry.space_group_name_H-M   'P 1'
#
loop_
_entity.id
_entity.type
_entity.pdbx_description
1 polymer ?
#
loop_
_entity_poly.entity_id
_entity_poly.type
_entity_poly.pdbx_seq_one_letter_code
_entity_poly.pdbx_strand_id
1 'polypeptide(L)'
;MGQSAGGASVGFHLIATQSWDYFHRGVMSSGNMMSPFGLELDAEKARNDAFLVGRLAGCEDATDGKQLRDCLRQVDEGRLIAAANAALLTTTNVIPLVPVVDGEFITDEPRYLLQQKKFKMCDDMVGNTKDDGSLVAMRAYVDQILRIDPYSDYETFLDRVRRFTYTCTNDIIVNSIAQQYVDWKDFDDPATNYFYKYIELITDETFHCPSEHVARVYAMSGMNVYRYFYTWRKPGTVSIPTWYGVGHGYDMPYVFNSDMNPSSNRTFNNKEMEFSVQMMKYYTNFAKTGNANLGSEFAPTFLWEPFTVPGLNILDQTPDFQAIPGDRAEYNAFWNDYLLQLVTFSGTFRNQFAPCTASLILGLISFDEDANKSLKIIESIVLKSFTISYQ
;
A
#
# COMPACT_ATOMS: atom_id res chain seq x y z
N MET A 1 10.12 -12.07 -3.77
CA MET A 1 10.11 -10.66 -3.35
C MET A 1 9.09 -9.91 -4.18
N GLY A 2 8.50 -8.85 -3.67
CA GLY A 2 7.60 -8.01 -4.45
C GLY A 2 7.38 -6.66 -3.81
N GLN A 3 7.04 -5.68 -4.64
CA GLN A 3 6.71 -4.31 -4.24
C GLN A 3 5.22 -4.04 -4.50
N SER A 4 4.55 -3.26 -3.64
CA SER A 4 3.13 -2.92 -3.80
C SER A 4 2.22 -4.16 -3.86
N ALA A 5 1.36 -4.25 -4.87
CA ALA A 5 0.56 -5.45 -5.17
C ALA A 5 1.42 -6.72 -5.32
N GLY A 6 2.67 -6.61 -5.76
CA GLY A 6 3.62 -7.72 -5.76
C GLY A 6 4.04 -8.14 -4.34
N GLY A 7 4.19 -7.18 -3.41
CA GLY A 7 4.41 -7.45 -2.00
C GLY A 7 3.19 -8.10 -1.35
N ALA A 8 1.98 -7.61 -1.67
CA ALA A 8 0.73 -8.25 -1.28
C ALA A 8 0.64 -9.70 -1.79
N SER A 9 1.03 -9.93 -3.05
CA SER A 9 1.08 -11.27 -3.66
C SER A 9 2.05 -12.21 -2.95
N VAL A 10 3.24 -11.73 -2.55
CA VAL A 10 4.15 -12.52 -1.69
C VAL A 10 3.44 -12.89 -0.39
N GLY A 11 2.72 -11.95 0.21
CA GLY A 11 1.89 -12.19 1.39
C GLY A 11 0.83 -13.27 1.16
N PHE A 12 0.11 -13.23 0.03
CA PHE A 12 -0.90 -14.24 -0.29
C PHE A 12 -0.30 -15.63 -0.46
N HIS A 13 0.87 -15.75 -1.10
CA HIS A 13 1.60 -17.03 -1.17
C HIS A 13 2.08 -17.53 0.21
N LEU A 14 2.33 -16.65 1.17
CA LEU A 14 2.68 -17.02 2.55
C LEU A 14 1.49 -17.62 3.31
N ILE A 15 0.25 -17.20 3.03
CA ILE A 15 -0.97 -17.72 3.67
C ILE A 15 -1.66 -18.81 2.84
N ALA A 16 -1.31 -18.99 1.56
CA ALA A 16 -1.82 -20.03 0.70
C ALA A 16 -0.96 -21.30 0.79
N THR A 17 -1.46 -22.32 1.51
CA THR A 17 -0.76 -23.61 1.72
C THR A 17 -0.30 -24.27 0.42
N GLN A 18 -1.09 -24.11 -0.64
CA GLN A 18 -0.80 -24.64 -1.99
C GLN A 18 0.48 -24.06 -2.61
N SER A 19 0.98 -22.93 -2.10
CA SER A 19 2.18 -22.26 -2.64
C SER A 19 3.47 -22.59 -1.87
N TRP A 20 3.38 -23.20 -0.69
CA TRP A 20 4.50 -23.24 0.25
C TRP A 20 5.74 -23.99 -0.25
N ASP A 21 5.57 -25.02 -1.07
CA ASP A 21 6.69 -25.82 -1.56
C ASP A 21 7.53 -25.11 -2.64
N TYR A 22 7.06 -23.98 -3.17
CA TYR A 22 7.69 -23.29 -4.30
C TYR A 22 8.64 -22.15 -3.90
N PHE A 23 8.74 -21.84 -2.60
CA PHE A 23 9.63 -20.78 -2.13
C PHE A 23 10.10 -21.01 -0.69
N HIS A 24 11.19 -20.34 -0.33
CA HIS A 24 11.83 -20.52 0.98
C HIS A 24 11.58 -19.34 1.94
N ARG A 25 11.45 -18.11 1.43
CA ARG A 25 11.39 -16.86 2.22
C ARG A 25 10.57 -15.78 1.51
N GLY A 26 10.08 -14.81 2.27
CA GLY A 26 9.30 -13.67 1.76
C GLY A 26 10.05 -12.33 1.85
N VAL A 27 9.84 -11.45 0.87
CA VAL A 27 10.25 -10.04 0.95
C VAL A 27 9.10 -9.19 0.44
N MET A 28 8.56 -8.35 1.31
CA MET A 28 7.31 -7.60 1.15
C MET A 28 7.60 -6.11 1.29
N SER A 29 7.70 -5.41 0.16
CA SER A 29 8.03 -3.97 0.10
C SER A 29 6.79 -3.13 -0.20
N SER A 30 6.42 -2.21 0.70
CA SER A 30 5.24 -1.36 0.59
C SER A 30 3.97 -2.13 0.18
N GLY A 31 3.77 -3.32 0.75
CA GLY A 31 2.62 -4.18 0.46
C GLY A 31 2.80 -5.58 1.04
N ASN A 32 1.75 -6.13 1.64
CA ASN A 32 1.72 -7.49 2.20
C ASN A 32 0.26 -8.01 2.25
N MET A 33 0.04 -9.22 2.78
CA MET A 33 -1.29 -9.84 2.84
C MET A 33 -2.33 -9.04 3.64
N MET A 34 -1.89 -8.15 4.54
CA MET A 34 -2.76 -7.29 5.36
C MET A 34 -3.01 -5.93 4.71
N SER A 35 -2.39 -5.63 3.56
CA SER A 35 -2.56 -4.36 2.87
C SER A 35 -3.96 -4.26 2.27
N PRO A 36 -4.78 -3.27 2.68
CA PRO A 36 -6.20 -3.23 2.32
C PRO A 36 -6.47 -2.93 0.84
N PHE A 37 -5.49 -2.36 0.13
CA PHE A 37 -5.59 -2.15 -1.31
C PHE A 37 -5.46 -3.43 -2.14
N GLY A 38 -4.96 -4.52 -1.55
CA GLY A 38 -4.54 -5.72 -2.28
C GLY A 38 -5.52 -6.89 -2.23
N LEU A 39 -6.60 -6.81 -1.44
CA LEU A 39 -7.53 -7.92 -1.21
C LEU A 39 -8.95 -7.40 -1.00
N GLU A 40 -9.92 -8.03 -1.65
CA GLU A 40 -11.33 -7.85 -1.37
C GLU A 40 -11.84 -8.95 -0.41
N LEU A 41 -12.43 -8.55 0.71
CA LEU A 41 -12.97 -9.47 1.71
C LEU A 41 -14.43 -9.85 1.42
N ASP A 42 -15.16 -9.01 0.68
CA ASP A 42 -16.56 -9.21 0.32
C ASP A 42 -16.69 -9.72 -1.13
N ALA A 43 -17.02 -11.00 -1.27
CA ALA A 43 -17.22 -11.63 -2.58
C ALA A 43 -18.39 -11.05 -3.37
N GLU A 44 -19.44 -10.53 -2.70
CA GLU A 44 -20.54 -9.85 -3.38
C GLU A 44 -20.08 -8.50 -3.94
N LYS A 45 -19.28 -7.78 -3.16
CA LYS A 45 -18.64 -6.55 -3.65
C LYS A 45 -17.71 -6.81 -4.83
N ALA A 46 -16.84 -7.83 -4.76
CA ALA A 46 -15.97 -8.22 -5.88
C ALA A 46 -16.80 -8.53 -7.15
N ARG A 47 -17.93 -9.22 -6.97
CA ARG A 47 -18.89 -9.48 -8.06
C ARG A 47 -19.45 -8.17 -8.62
N ASN A 48 -19.90 -7.25 -7.77
CA ASN A 48 -20.45 -5.96 -8.21
C ASN A 48 -19.43 -5.13 -8.99
N ASP A 49 -18.16 -5.13 -8.58
CA ASP A 49 -17.06 -4.49 -9.29
C ASP A 49 -16.86 -5.12 -10.69
N ALA A 50 -16.94 -6.45 -10.81
CA ALA A 50 -16.90 -7.13 -12.11
C ALA A 50 -18.06 -6.74 -13.03
N PHE A 51 -19.28 -6.60 -12.50
CA PHE A 51 -20.43 -6.12 -13.28
C PHE A 51 -20.32 -4.64 -13.67
N LEU A 52 -19.71 -3.80 -12.83
CA LEU A 52 -19.41 -2.42 -13.19
C LEU A 52 -18.47 -2.36 -14.39
N VAL A 53 -17.37 -3.11 -14.37
CA VAL A 53 -16.45 -3.23 -15.52
C VAL A 53 -17.20 -3.80 -16.74
N GLY A 54 -18.06 -4.79 -16.54
CA GLY A 54 -18.95 -5.33 -17.56
C GLY A 54 -19.76 -4.27 -18.29
N ARG A 55 -20.49 -3.43 -17.55
CA ARG A 55 -21.29 -2.34 -18.13
C ARG A 55 -20.41 -1.35 -18.91
N LEU A 56 -19.27 -0.95 -18.34
CA LEU A 56 -18.33 -0.03 -19.01
C LEU A 56 -17.71 -0.65 -20.28
N ALA A 57 -17.58 -1.96 -20.32
CA ALA A 57 -17.09 -2.73 -21.46
C ALA A 57 -18.16 -3.02 -22.54
N GLY A 58 -19.42 -2.60 -22.33
CA GLY A 58 -20.53 -2.87 -23.26
C GLY A 58 -21.23 -4.22 -23.07
N CYS A 59 -21.11 -4.80 -21.87
CA CYS A 59 -21.79 -6.03 -21.47
C CYS A 59 -22.95 -5.72 -20.49
N GLU A 60 -23.67 -4.60 -20.69
CA GLU A 60 -24.75 -4.20 -19.78
C GLU A 60 -25.95 -5.17 -19.73
N ASP A 61 -26.17 -5.96 -20.78
CA ASP A 61 -27.26 -6.92 -20.85
C ASP A 61 -27.01 -8.18 -20.00
N ALA A 62 -25.79 -8.37 -19.48
CA ALA A 62 -25.47 -9.52 -18.66
C ALA A 62 -26.18 -9.47 -17.30
N THR A 63 -26.99 -10.49 -17.00
CA THR A 63 -27.77 -10.58 -15.74
C THR A 63 -27.14 -11.51 -14.70
N ASP A 64 -26.19 -12.35 -15.12
CA ASP A 64 -25.47 -13.28 -14.25
C ASP A 64 -23.98 -13.38 -14.63
N GLY A 65 -23.18 -14.01 -13.76
CA GLY A 65 -21.74 -14.10 -13.96
C GLY A 65 -21.33 -14.94 -15.19
N LYS A 66 -22.20 -15.86 -15.64
CA LYS A 66 -21.95 -16.67 -16.84
C LYS A 66 -22.08 -15.81 -18.09
N GLN A 67 -23.19 -15.07 -18.20
CA GLN A 67 -23.44 -14.14 -19.30
C GLN A 67 -22.39 -13.04 -19.35
N LEU A 68 -22.04 -12.47 -18.18
CA LEU A 68 -21.02 -11.44 -18.08
C LEU A 68 -19.68 -11.94 -18.60
N ARG A 69 -19.21 -13.10 -18.14
CA ARG A 69 -17.97 -13.72 -18.60
C ARG A 69 -17.99 -14.02 -20.09
N ASP A 70 -19.09 -14.58 -20.60
CA ASP A 70 -19.19 -14.97 -22.01
C ASP A 70 -19.18 -13.73 -22.93
N CYS A 71 -19.79 -12.63 -22.51
CA CYS A 71 -19.70 -11.34 -23.19
C CYS A 71 -18.29 -10.74 -23.11
N LEU A 72 -17.69 -10.65 -21.91
CA LEU A 72 -16.36 -10.07 -21.70
C LEU A 72 -15.28 -10.79 -22.52
N ARG A 73 -15.41 -12.10 -22.76
CA ARG A 73 -14.50 -12.87 -23.62
C ARG A 73 -14.53 -12.49 -25.11
N GLN A 74 -15.55 -11.75 -25.54
CA GLN A 74 -15.67 -11.22 -26.90
C GLN A 74 -15.26 -9.74 -26.98
N VAL A 75 -15.00 -9.09 -25.85
CA VAL A 75 -14.57 -7.69 -25.79
C VAL A 75 -13.10 -7.59 -26.16
N ASP A 76 -12.76 -6.59 -26.97
CA ASP A 76 -11.38 -6.24 -27.32
C ASP A 76 -10.56 -5.86 -26.08
N GLU A 77 -9.28 -6.26 -26.05
CA GLU A 77 -8.35 -6.01 -24.92
C GLU A 77 -8.29 -4.53 -24.54
N GLY A 78 -8.14 -3.63 -25.52
CA GLY A 78 -8.04 -2.19 -25.27
C GLY A 78 -9.31 -1.62 -24.64
N ARG A 79 -10.48 -2.11 -25.07
CA ARG A 79 -11.76 -1.73 -24.47
C ARG A 79 -11.90 -2.26 -23.04
N LEU A 80 -11.46 -3.49 -22.80
CA LEU A 80 -11.51 -4.09 -21.46
C LEU A 80 -10.60 -3.33 -20.47
N ILE A 81 -9.39 -2.98 -20.89
CA ILE A 81 -8.46 -2.15 -20.09
C ILE A 81 -9.08 -0.79 -19.81
N ALA A 82 -9.64 -0.11 -20.82
CA ALA A 82 -10.29 1.18 -20.65
C ALA A 82 -11.47 1.11 -19.66
N ALA A 83 -12.28 0.04 -19.73
CA ALA A 83 -13.39 -0.17 -18.81
C ALA A 83 -12.92 -0.39 -17.35
N ALA A 84 -11.85 -1.18 -17.15
CA ALA A 84 -11.25 -1.38 -15.84
C ALA A 84 -10.67 -0.08 -15.25
N ASN A 85 -9.95 0.72 -16.07
CA ASN A 85 -9.42 2.01 -15.65
C ASN A 85 -10.54 3.00 -15.29
N ALA A 86 -11.62 3.03 -16.07
CA ALA A 86 -12.79 3.85 -15.76
C ALA A 86 -13.48 3.43 -14.44
N ALA A 87 -13.55 2.13 -14.14
CA ALA A 87 -14.04 1.64 -12.86
C ALA A 87 -13.15 2.09 -11.69
N LEU A 88 -11.82 2.05 -11.85
CA LEU A 88 -10.89 2.53 -10.83
C LEU A 88 -11.08 4.03 -10.52
N LEU A 89 -11.33 4.85 -11.54
CA LEU A 89 -11.53 6.30 -11.39
C LEU A 89 -12.86 6.68 -10.74
N THR A 90 -13.85 5.80 -10.80
CA THR A 90 -15.19 6.02 -10.23
C THR A 90 -15.35 5.45 -8.81
N THR A 91 -14.32 4.76 -8.32
CA THR A 91 -14.26 4.23 -6.95
C THR A 91 -13.36 5.12 -6.09
N THR A 92 -13.43 5.02 -4.76
CA THR A 92 -12.61 5.81 -3.83
C THR A 92 -11.66 4.95 -3.00
N ASN A 93 -12.18 4.22 -2.02
CA ASN A 93 -11.43 3.36 -1.10
C ASN A 93 -11.32 1.91 -1.59
N VAL A 94 -11.36 1.72 -2.91
CA VAL A 94 -11.38 0.41 -3.55
C VAL A 94 -10.49 0.45 -4.78
N ILE A 95 -9.79 -0.65 -5.01
CA ILE A 95 -9.20 -0.97 -6.31
C ILE A 95 -10.05 -2.14 -6.85
N PRO A 96 -10.79 -1.96 -7.97
CA PRO A 96 -11.59 -3.04 -8.53
C PRO A 96 -10.67 -4.14 -9.06
N LEU A 97 -11.17 -5.38 -9.09
CA LEU A 97 -10.48 -6.54 -9.67
C LEU A 97 -9.16 -6.93 -8.98
N VAL A 98 -9.09 -6.77 -7.65
CA VAL A 98 -8.02 -7.35 -6.80
C VAL A 98 -8.32 -8.82 -6.46
N PRO A 99 -7.36 -9.60 -5.93
CA PRO A 99 -7.64 -10.88 -5.30
C PRO A 99 -8.82 -10.82 -4.33
N VAL A 100 -9.52 -11.93 -4.16
CA VAL A 100 -10.67 -12.06 -3.26
C VAL A 100 -10.46 -13.24 -2.31
N VAL A 101 -11.06 -13.18 -1.12
CA VAL A 101 -11.18 -14.36 -0.24
C VAL A 101 -12.11 -15.36 -0.92
N ASP A 102 -11.52 -16.34 -1.60
CA ASP A 102 -12.22 -17.32 -2.43
C ASP A 102 -12.51 -18.64 -1.71
N GLY A 103 -11.91 -18.86 -0.53
CA GLY A 103 -12.01 -20.12 0.21
C GLY A 103 -11.09 -21.22 -0.34
N GLU A 104 -10.32 -20.96 -1.39
CA GLU A 104 -9.46 -21.94 -2.07
C GLU A 104 -7.98 -21.53 -2.01
N PHE A 105 -7.62 -20.40 -2.64
CA PHE A 105 -6.26 -19.87 -2.60
C PHE A 105 -6.06 -18.97 -1.37
N ILE A 106 -6.99 -18.04 -1.14
CA ILE A 106 -7.07 -17.23 0.08
C ILE A 106 -8.27 -17.74 0.87
N THR A 107 -7.97 -18.63 1.81
CA THR A 107 -9.01 -19.42 2.50
C THR A 107 -9.86 -18.63 3.51
N ASP A 108 -9.35 -17.50 4.01
CA ASP A 108 -10.02 -16.65 5.01
C ASP A 108 -9.36 -15.26 5.03
N GLU A 109 -9.89 -14.33 5.83
CA GLU A 109 -9.26 -13.02 6.07
C GLU A 109 -7.83 -13.20 6.60
N PRO A 110 -6.83 -12.52 6.00
CA PRO A 110 -5.42 -12.65 6.40
C PRO A 110 -5.18 -12.38 7.89
N ARG A 111 -5.95 -11.48 8.52
CA ARG A 111 -5.85 -11.21 9.96
C ARG A 111 -6.14 -12.46 10.78
N TYR A 112 -7.21 -13.19 10.47
CA TYR A 112 -7.56 -14.42 11.17
C TYR A 112 -6.55 -15.53 10.90
N LEU A 113 -6.05 -15.65 9.66
CA LEU A 113 -5.02 -16.63 9.32
C LEU A 113 -3.73 -16.39 10.11
N LEU A 114 -3.29 -15.13 10.23
CA LEU A 114 -2.13 -14.75 11.04
C LEU A 114 -2.35 -15.03 12.54
N GLN A 115 -3.51 -14.67 13.09
CA GLN A 115 -3.86 -14.96 14.50
C GLN A 115 -3.87 -16.47 14.80
N GLN A 116 -4.36 -17.29 13.87
CA GLN A 116 -4.40 -18.74 13.98
C GLN A 116 -3.07 -19.42 13.63
N LYS A 117 -2.02 -18.64 13.30
CA LYS A 117 -0.73 -19.13 12.82
C LYS A 117 -0.82 -20.03 11.56
N LYS A 118 -1.81 -19.77 10.71
CA LYS A 118 -2.02 -20.42 9.41
C LYS A 118 -1.27 -19.67 8.30
N PHE A 119 0.05 -19.70 8.40
CA PHE A 119 0.95 -19.13 7.41
C PHE A 119 2.23 -19.96 7.35
N LYS A 120 3.00 -19.82 6.27
CA LYS A 120 4.27 -20.52 6.11
C LYS A 120 5.28 -20.03 7.16
N MET A 121 5.79 -20.94 7.99
CA MET A 121 6.87 -20.64 8.93
C MET A 121 8.20 -20.49 8.18
N CYS A 122 8.50 -19.26 7.75
CA CYS A 122 9.80 -18.90 7.16
C CYS A 122 10.22 -17.48 7.57
N ASP A 123 11.51 -17.19 7.43
CA ASP A 123 12.04 -15.84 7.61
C ASP A 123 11.45 -14.87 6.56
N ASP A 124 11.25 -13.62 6.95
CA ASP A 124 10.76 -12.56 6.07
C ASP A 124 11.50 -11.21 6.21
N MET A 125 11.40 -10.39 5.17
CA MET A 125 11.72 -8.97 5.22
C MET A 125 10.48 -8.18 4.85
N VAL A 126 10.19 -7.13 5.60
CA VAL A 126 8.99 -6.31 5.41
C VAL A 126 9.29 -4.85 5.68
N GLY A 127 8.71 -3.95 4.89
CA GLY A 127 8.90 -2.52 5.11
C GLY A 127 8.15 -1.68 4.11
N ASN A 128 8.29 -0.38 4.25
CA ASN A 128 7.55 0.60 3.46
C ASN A 128 8.36 1.90 3.32
N THR A 129 7.92 2.81 2.44
CA THR A 129 8.50 4.15 2.30
C THR A 129 7.75 5.16 3.16
N LYS A 130 8.41 6.27 3.50
CA LYS A 130 7.86 7.32 4.39
C LYS A 130 6.55 7.92 3.91
N ASP A 131 6.43 8.15 2.60
CA ASP A 131 5.30 8.85 2.01
C ASP A 131 4.55 7.96 1.00
N ASP A 132 4.47 6.65 1.26
CA ASP A 132 3.71 5.68 0.45
C ASP A 132 2.27 6.14 0.19
N GLY A 133 1.63 6.79 1.18
CA GLY A 133 0.29 7.35 1.11
C GLY A 133 0.09 8.43 0.05
N SER A 134 1.17 9.04 -0.46
CA SER A 134 1.13 9.95 -1.61
C SER A 134 0.46 9.33 -2.84
N LEU A 135 0.57 7.99 -3.00
CA LEU A 135 -0.09 7.25 -4.07
C LEU A 135 -1.63 7.39 -4.01
N VAL A 136 -2.22 7.29 -2.82
CA VAL A 136 -3.68 7.44 -2.65
C VAL A 136 -4.06 8.92 -2.63
N ALA A 137 -3.18 9.81 -2.15
CA ALA A 137 -3.40 11.25 -2.22
C ALA A 137 -3.59 11.74 -3.66
N MET A 138 -2.91 11.14 -4.65
CA MET A 138 -3.17 11.43 -6.07
C MET A 138 -4.63 11.18 -6.48
N ARG A 139 -5.28 10.14 -5.94
CA ARG A 139 -6.73 9.89 -6.18
C ARG A 139 -7.62 10.80 -5.34
N ALA A 140 -7.28 11.01 -4.07
CA ALA A 140 -8.11 11.79 -3.16
C ALA A 140 -8.09 13.30 -3.47
N TYR A 141 -7.03 13.80 -4.10
CA TYR A 141 -6.86 15.21 -4.46
C TYR A 141 -6.47 15.35 -5.94
N VAL A 142 -7.26 14.73 -6.82
CA VAL A 142 -6.98 14.68 -8.26
C VAL A 142 -6.79 16.06 -8.91
N ASP A 143 -7.48 17.09 -8.42
CA ASP A 143 -7.41 18.47 -8.87
C ASP A 143 -6.14 19.20 -8.40
N GLN A 144 -5.41 18.62 -7.43
CA GLN A 144 -4.22 19.20 -6.84
C GLN A 144 -2.94 18.48 -7.24
N ILE A 145 -3.01 17.45 -8.08
CA ILE A 145 -1.85 16.64 -8.46
C ILE A 145 -0.72 17.54 -8.98
N LEU A 146 -0.99 18.54 -9.81
CA LEU A 146 0.07 19.38 -10.39
C LEU A 146 0.46 20.59 -9.53
N ARG A 147 -0.13 20.76 -8.34
CA ARG A 147 0.20 21.90 -7.47
C ARG A 147 1.56 21.69 -6.82
N ILE A 148 2.34 22.77 -6.75
CA ILE A 148 3.62 22.77 -6.02
C ILE A 148 3.34 22.69 -4.51
N ASP A 149 2.33 23.43 -4.06
CA ASP A 149 1.89 23.50 -2.67
C ASP A 149 0.39 23.13 -2.59
N PRO A 150 0.06 21.84 -2.54
CA PRO A 150 -1.31 21.38 -2.38
C PRO A 150 -1.81 21.70 -0.98
N TYR A 151 -3.10 21.92 -0.86
CA TYR A 151 -3.73 22.37 0.37
C TYR A 151 -4.99 21.56 0.67
N SER A 152 -5.18 21.22 1.94
CA SER A 152 -6.45 20.74 2.46
C SER A 152 -6.81 21.51 3.71
N ASP A 153 -8.00 22.09 3.73
CA ASP A 153 -8.62 22.51 4.99
C ASP A 153 -9.09 21.27 5.78
N TYR A 154 -9.57 21.51 7.00
CA TYR A 154 -10.00 20.46 7.92
C TYR A 154 -11.21 19.68 7.40
N GLU A 155 -12.21 20.36 6.85
CA GLU A 155 -13.44 19.72 6.35
C GLU A 155 -13.16 18.84 5.12
N THR A 156 -12.33 19.32 4.20
CA THR A 156 -11.86 18.54 3.05
C THR A 156 -11.04 17.34 3.51
N PHE A 157 -10.18 17.52 4.52
CA PHE A 157 -9.41 16.44 5.12
C PHE A 157 -10.34 15.36 5.69
N LEU A 158 -11.35 15.72 6.48
CA LEU A 158 -12.33 14.77 7.02
C LEU A 158 -13.15 14.07 5.93
N ASP A 159 -13.55 14.77 4.86
CA ASP A 159 -14.20 14.15 3.70
C ASP A 159 -13.28 13.13 3.03
N ARG A 160 -12.00 13.46 2.85
CA ARG A 160 -11.04 12.51 2.26
C ARG A 160 -10.80 11.31 3.16
N VAL A 161 -10.64 11.51 4.46
CA VAL A 161 -10.56 10.41 5.43
C VAL A 161 -11.81 9.53 5.33
N ARG A 162 -13.00 10.11 5.30
CA ARG A 162 -14.27 9.36 5.22
C ARG A 162 -14.37 8.51 3.94
N ARG A 163 -13.92 9.03 2.80
CA ARG A 163 -14.15 8.43 1.48
C ARG A 163 -13.04 7.52 0.99
N PHE A 164 -11.80 7.75 1.41
CA PHE A 164 -10.61 7.10 0.83
C PHE A 164 -9.84 6.22 1.82
N THR A 165 -10.19 6.21 3.11
CA THR A 165 -9.69 5.17 4.02
C THR A 165 -10.39 3.84 3.74
N TYR A 166 -9.66 2.75 3.97
CA TYR A 166 -10.14 1.38 3.70
C TYR A 166 -10.92 0.77 4.86
N THR A 167 -10.83 1.38 6.05
CA THR A 167 -11.64 1.03 7.21
C THR A 167 -13.11 1.46 7.02
N CYS A 168 -14.05 0.70 7.57
CA CYS A 168 -15.46 1.11 7.64
C CYS A 168 -15.57 2.46 8.38
N THR A 169 -16.04 3.51 7.72
CA THR A 169 -16.09 4.85 8.32
C THR A 169 -17.48 5.20 8.86
N ASN A 170 -17.49 5.75 10.07
CA ASN A 170 -18.58 6.52 10.65
C ASN A 170 -17.98 7.75 11.34
N ASP A 171 -18.80 8.66 11.82
CA ASP A 171 -18.30 9.92 12.40
C ASP A 171 -17.36 9.69 13.59
N ILE A 172 -17.62 8.68 14.44
CA ILE A 172 -16.76 8.36 15.59
C ILE A 172 -15.40 7.86 15.11
N ILE A 173 -15.36 7.03 14.07
CA ILE A 173 -14.12 6.50 13.48
C ILE A 173 -13.33 7.62 12.80
N VAL A 174 -14.00 8.43 11.96
CA VAL A 174 -13.37 9.58 11.28
C VAL A 174 -12.81 10.58 12.29
N ASN A 175 -13.58 10.90 13.34
CA ASN A 175 -13.13 11.80 14.40
C ASN A 175 -12.00 11.20 15.24
N SER A 176 -11.99 9.88 15.46
CA SER A 176 -10.87 9.21 16.15
C SER A 176 -9.59 9.25 15.34
N ILE A 177 -9.69 9.09 14.02
CA ILE A 177 -8.56 9.25 13.10
C ILE A 177 -8.08 10.71 13.13
N ALA A 178 -8.98 11.69 13.04
CA ALA A 178 -8.61 13.09 13.17
C ALA A 178 -7.92 13.38 14.52
N GLN A 179 -8.44 12.83 15.62
CA GLN A 179 -7.85 12.94 16.96
C GLN A 179 -6.40 12.46 17.01
N GLN A 180 -6.05 11.40 16.26
CA GLN A 180 -4.72 10.84 16.23
C GLN A 180 -3.73 11.63 15.34
N TYR A 181 -4.20 12.22 14.23
CA TYR A 181 -3.31 12.82 13.21
C TYR A 181 -3.28 14.35 13.20
N VAL A 182 -4.30 15.02 13.72
CA VAL A 182 -4.36 16.48 13.82
C VAL A 182 -3.43 16.96 14.93
N ASP A 183 -2.55 17.91 14.63
CA ASP A 183 -1.89 18.67 15.69
C ASP A 183 -2.86 19.73 16.19
N TRP A 184 -3.48 19.45 17.34
CA TRP A 184 -4.50 20.32 17.93
C TRP A 184 -3.96 21.69 18.37
N LYS A 185 -2.65 21.92 18.37
CA LYS A 185 -2.07 23.25 18.61
C LYS A 185 -2.27 24.20 17.42
N ASP A 186 -2.32 23.64 16.21
CA ASP A 186 -2.45 24.39 14.97
C ASP A 186 -3.91 24.43 14.49
N PHE A 187 -4.83 23.75 15.20
CA PHE A 187 -6.21 23.58 14.76
C PHE A 187 -6.97 24.91 14.58
N ASP A 188 -6.74 25.86 15.49
CA ASP A 188 -7.37 27.19 15.45
C ASP A 188 -6.67 28.16 14.48
N ASP A 189 -5.56 27.76 13.84
CA ASP A 189 -4.90 28.54 12.80
C ASP A 189 -5.57 28.28 11.43
N PRO A 190 -6.21 29.29 10.80
CA PRO A 190 -6.82 29.12 9.48
C PRO A 190 -5.82 28.82 8.36
N ALA A 191 -4.51 29.03 8.59
CA ALA A 191 -3.46 28.70 7.63
C ALA A 191 -3.04 27.21 7.67
N THR A 192 -3.53 26.43 8.64
CA THR A 192 -3.17 25.02 8.79
C THR A 192 -3.53 24.21 7.56
N ASN A 193 -2.56 23.44 7.07
CA ASN A 193 -2.68 22.59 5.89
C ASN A 193 -2.66 21.11 6.30
N TYR A 194 -3.81 20.46 6.15
CA TYR A 194 -4.01 19.06 6.53
C TYR A 194 -3.62 18.07 5.43
N PHE A 195 -3.18 18.53 4.25
CA PHE A 195 -2.84 17.67 3.12
C PHE A 195 -1.73 16.66 3.46
N TYR A 196 -0.66 17.10 4.12
CA TYR A 196 0.45 16.21 4.49
C TYR A 196 0.07 15.24 5.62
N LYS A 197 -0.87 15.64 6.50
CA LYS A 197 -1.43 14.74 7.52
C LYS A 197 -2.27 13.64 6.90
N TYR A 198 -2.97 13.93 5.81
CA TYR A 198 -3.64 12.89 5.03
C TYR A 198 -2.65 11.87 4.45
N ILE A 199 -1.51 12.31 3.90
CA ILE A 199 -0.47 11.40 3.39
C ILE A 199 0.07 10.51 4.51
N GLU A 200 0.42 11.10 5.64
CA GLU A 200 0.94 10.39 6.82
C GLU A 200 -0.05 9.30 7.30
N LEU A 201 -1.33 9.67 7.42
CA LEU A 201 -2.42 8.78 7.80
C LEU A 201 -2.60 7.60 6.85
N ILE A 202 -2.61 7.86 5.55
CA ILE A 202 -2.78 6.78 4.57
C ILE A 202 -1.55 5.88 4.52
N THR A 203 -0.34 6.43 4.65
CA THR A 203 0.89 5.63 4.76
C THR A 203 0.75 4.61 5.89
N ASP A 204 0.23 5.04 7.04
CA ASP A 204 0.05 4.17 8.19
C ASP A 204 -1.00 3.09 7.99
N GLU A 205 -2.23 3.49 7.62
CA GLU A 205 -3.34 2.55 7.42
C GLU A 205 -2.99 1.49 6.37
N THR A 206 -2.37 1.92 5.27
CA THR A 206 -2.29 1.10 4.06
C THR A 206 -0.99 0.29 3.97
N PHE A 207 0.09 0.78 4.57
CA PHE A 207 1.44 0.23 4.37
C PHE A 207 2.20 -0.03 5.67
N HIS A 208 2.37 0.98 6.54
CA HIS A 208 3.27 0.89 7.69
C HIS A 208 2.74 0.00 8.81
N CYS A 209 1.48 0.21 9.22
CA CYS A 209 0.86 -0.56 10.31
C CYS A 209 0.58 -2.02 9.92
N PRO A 210 0.12 -2.34 8.69
CA PRO A 210 0.09 -3.72 8.20
C PRO A 210 1.47 -4.39 8.23
N SER A 211 2.52 -3.68 7.81
CA SER A 211 3.90 -4.20 7.83
C SER A 211 4.41 -4.48 9.24
N GLU A 212 4.06 -3.63 10.22
CA GLU A 212 4.36 -3.88 11.63
C GLU A 212 3.61 -5.10 12.17
N HIS A 213 2.33 -5.26 11.83
CA HIS A 213 1.53 -6.40 12.28
C HIS A 213 2.11 -7.73 11.80
N VAL A 214 2.48 -7.80 10.52
CA VAL A 214 3.13 -8.98 9.92
C VAL A 214 4.46 -9.27 10.62
N ALA A 215 5.32 -8.25 10.78
CA ALA A 215 6.60 -8.42 11.45
C ALA A 215 6.45 -8.95 12.88
N ARG A 216 5.49 -8.41 13.63
CA ARG A 216 5.17 -8.82 14.99
C ARG A 216 4.72 -10.27 15.06
N VAL A 217 3.80 -10.69 14.19
CA VAL A 217 3.28 -12.07 14.18
C VAL A 217 4.38 -13.09 13.84
N TYR A 218 5.22 -12.80 12.84
CA TYR A 218 6.32 -13.69 12.44
C TYR A 218 7.39 -13.77 13.52
N ALA A 219 7.81 -12.63 14.10
CA ALA A 219 8.79 -12.61 15.18
C ALA A 219 8.30 -13.36 16.43
N MET A 220 7.04 -13.15 16.84
CA MET A 220 6.42 -13.88 17.95
C MET A 220 6.19 -15.38 17.65
N SER A 221 6.30 -15.78 16.40
CA SER A 221 6.25 -17.18 15.97
C SER A 221 7.65 -17.81 15.82
N GLY A 222 8.70 -17.07 16.19
CA GLY A 222 10.08 -17.56 16.23
C GLY A 222 10.84 -17.47 14.90
N MET A 223 10.29 -16.75 13.90
CA MET A 223 10.96 -16.53 12.62
C MET A 223 11.92 -15.33 12.70
N ASN A 224 12.97 -15.31 11.86
CA ASN A 224 13.79 -14.11 11.72
C ASN A 224 13.08 -13.13 10.79
N VAL A 225 12.85 -11.92 11.31
CA VAL A 225 12.16 -10.86 10.57
C VAL A 225 13.06 -9.64 10.48
N TYR A 226 13.19 -9.05 9.30
CA TYR A 226 13.91 -7.78 9.14
C TYR A 226 12.94 -6.69 8.69
N ARG A 227 12.67 -5.73 9.59
CA ARG A 227 11.79 -4.59 9.30
C ARG A 227 12.59 -3.37 8.87
N TYR A 228 12.17 -2.72 7.79
CA TYR A 228 12.76 -1.45 7.34
C TYR A 228 11.73 -0.33 7.19
N PHE A 229 12.22 0.90 7.21
CA PHE A 229 11.48 2.08 6.83
C PHE A 229 12.36 2.95 5.93
N TYR A 230 11.94 3.19 4.69
CA TYR A 230 12.74 3.97 3.75
C TYR A 230 12.35 5.44 3.81
N THR A 231 13.21 6.26 4.41
CA THR A 231 12.92 7.70 4.63
C THR A 231 13.81 8.63 3.81
N TRP A 232 14.68 8.10 2.96
CA TRP A 232 15.62 8.92 2.22
C TRP A 232 15.02 9.54 0.95
N ARG A 233 15.00 10.87 0.94
CA ARG A 233 14.75 11.68 -0.24
C ARG A 233 16.08 12.00 -0.93
N LYS A 234 16.28 11.51 -2.16
CA LYS A 234 17.46 11.87 -2.97
C LYS A 234 17.57 13.41 -3.11
N PRO A 235 18.70 14.03 -2.73
CA PRO A 235 18.90 15.46 -2.92
C PRO A 235 18.80 15.86 -4.39
N GLY A 236 18.21 17.02 -4.67
CA GLY A 236 18.00 17.48 -6.05
C GLY A 236 16.86 16.76 -6.79
N THR A 237 16.10 15.90 -6.11
CA THR A 237 14.83 15.37 -6.66
C THR A 237 13.82 16.52 -6.74
N VAL A 238 13.75 17.16 -7.91
CA VAL A 238 12.75 18.18 -8.26
C VAL A 238 11.52 17.52 -8.89
N SER A 239 11.16 16.29 -8.46
CA SER A 239 10.03 15.56 -9.04
C SER A 239 8.78 16.43 -9.02
N ILE A 240 8.13 16.57 -10.18
CA ILE A 240 6.80 17.14 -10.27
C ILE A 240 5.86 16.09 -9.70
N PRO A 241 5.22 16.33 -8.55
CA PRO A 241 5.31 17.50 -7.65
C PRO A 241 6.01 17.19 -6.32
N THR A 242 6.58 18.21 -5.69
CA THR A 242 7.45 18.09 -4.51
C THR A 242 6.78 17.49 -3.28
N TRP A 243 5.46 17.61 -3.19
CA TRP A 243 4.65 17.06 -2.11
C TRP A 243 4.59 15.53 -2.11
N TYR A 244 4.96 14.86 -3.21
CA TYR A 244 4.98 13.40 -3.30
C TYR A 244 5.97 12.74 -2.31
N GLY A 245 6.93 13.53 -1.81
CA GLY A 245 7.83 13.11 -0.73
C GLY A 245 8.76 11.96 -1.12
N VAL A 246 8.98 11.06 -0.17
CA VAL A 246 9.65 9.76 -0.33
C VAL A 246 8.58 8.72 -0.65
N GLY A 247 8.03 8.85 -1.85
CA GLY A 247 6.81 8.17 -2.25
C GLY A 247 6.95 6.68 -2.50
N HIS A 248 5.86 6.09 -2.97
CA HIS A 248 5.72 4.66 -3.19
C HIS A 248 6.76 4.10 -4.17
N GLY A 249 7.51 3.08 -3.76
CA GLY A 249 8.51 2.38 -4.56
C GLY A 249 9.84 3.12 -4.75
N TYR A 250 10.09 4.20 -3.99
CA TYR A 250 11.33 4.99 -4.11
C TYR A 250 12.59 4.27 -3.62
N ASP A 251 12.44 3.18 -2.89
CA ASP A 251 13.50 2.27 -2.44
C ASP A 251 14.00 1.34 -3.55
N MET A 252 13.12 0.88 -4.44
CA MET A 252 13.42 -0.11 -5.49
C MET A 252 14.59 0.24 -6.42
N PRO A 253 14.77 1.48 -6.88
CA PRO A 253 15.94 1.86 -7.68
C PRO A 253 17.27 1.51 -7.01
N TYR A 254 17.35 1.57 -5.69
CA TYR A 254 18.56 1.25 -4.93
C TYR A 254 18.67 -0.25 -4.62
N VAL A 255 17.54 -0.94 -4.44
CA VAL A 255 17.52 -2.41 -4.30
C VAL A 255 18.00 -3.12 -5.57
N PHE A 256 17.62 -2.62 -6.75
CA PHE A 256 17.99 -3.21 -8.05
C PHE A 256 19.19 -2.56 -8.73
N ASN A 257 19.75 -1.52 -8.12
CA ASN A 257 20.80 -0.69 -8.71
C ASN A 257 20.47 -0.24 -10.13
N SER A 258 19.44 0.60 -10.25
CA SER A 258 18.93 1.09 -11.54
C SER A 258 19.95 1.90 -12.34
N ASP A 259 21.05 2.36 -11.75
CA ASP A 259 22.14 3.05 -12.45
C ASP A 259 22.94 2.08 -13.34
N MET A 260 23.01 0.80 -12.97
CA MET A 260 23.64 -0.23 -13.81
C MET A 260 22.75 -0.70 -14.96
N ASN A 261 21.49 -0.30 -15.02
CA ASN A 261 20.60 -0.64 -16.13
C ASN A 261 20.84 0.33 -17.30
N PRO A 262 21.34 -0.13 -18.47
CA PRO A 262 21.62 0.74 -19.62
C PRO A 262 20.37 1.45 -20.18
N SER A 263 19.17 0.94 -19.89
CA SER A 263 17.88 1.51 -20.30
C SER A 263 17.33 2.52 -19.29
N SER A 264 17.99 2.70 -18.15
CA SER A 264 17.61 3.65 -17.11
C SER A 264 18.28 5.00 -17.31
N ASN A 265 17.52 6.08 -17.16
CA ASN A 265 18.06 7.44 -17.14
C ASN A 265 18.49 7.89 -15.73
N ARG A 266 18.53 6.97 -14.75
CA ARG A 266 18.92 7.29 -13.37
C ARG A 266 20.42 7.17 -13.23
N THR A 267 21.07 8.26 -12.82
CA THR A 267 22.48 8.25 -12.44
C THR A 267 22.65 8.37 -10.94
N PHE A 268 23.49 7.51 -10.36
CA PHE A 268 23.84 7.54 -8.94
C PHE A 268 25.16 8.27 -8.73
N ASN A 269 25.21 9.19 -7.77
CA ASN A 269 26.50 9.65 -7.26
C ASN A 269 27.16 8.57 -6.38
N ASN A 270 28.41 8.78 -5.97
CA ASN A 270 29.16 7.79 -5.19
C ASN A 270 28.43 7.34 -3.91
N LYS A 271 27.82 8.27 -3.16
CA LYS A 271 27.09 7.94 -1.93
C LYS A 271 25.84 7.11 -2.23
N GLU A 272 25.15 7.41 -3.33
CA GLU A 272 23.98 6.65 -3.79
C GLU A 272 24.35 5.24 -4.27
N MET A 273 25.49 5.12 -4.97
CA MET A 273 26.03 3.83 -5.41
C MET A 273 26.42 2.96 -4.22
N GLU A 274 27.14 3.52 -3.25
CA GLU A 274 27.49 2.84 -2.00
C GLU A 274 26.23 2.37 -1.26
N PHE A 275 25.23 3.25 -1.12
CA PHE A 275 23.95 2.91 -0.51
C PHE A 275 23.22 1.78 -1.26
N SER A 276 23.15 1.85 -2.60
CA SER A 276 22.56 0.78 -3.42
C SER A 276 23.29 -0.56 -3.25
N VAL A 277 24.62 -0.54 -3.16
CA VAL A 277 25.41 -1.75 -2.90
C VAL A 277 25.10 -2.34 -1.53
N GLN A 278 24.95 -1.52 -0.48
CA GLN A 278 24.55 -2.02 0.84
C GLN A 278 23.13 -2.61 0.83
N MET A 279 22.18 -1.96 0.17
CA MET A 279 20.82 -2.48 -0.04
C MET A 279 20.85 -3.85 -0.73
N MET A 280 21.58 -3.99 -1.84
CA MET A 280 21.74 -5.27 -2.53
C MET A 280 22.37 -6.36 -1.63
N LYS A 281 23.33 -6.02 -0.78
CA LYS A 281 23.93 -6.97 0.17
C LYS A 281 22.90 -7.50 1.16
N TYR A 282 22.12 -6.63 1.81
CA TYR A 282 21.06 -7.08 2.72
C TYR A 282 20.08 -8.03 2.03
N TYR A 283 19.59 -7.64 0.85
CA TYR A 283 18.59 -8.42 0.11
C TYR A 283 19.14 -9.78 -0.34
N THR A 284 20.38 -9.82 -0.85
CA THR A 284 21.00 -11.06 -1.33
C THR A 284 21.47 -11.98 -0.19
N ASN A 285 21.97 -11.43 0.92
CA ASN A 285 22.33 -12.22 2.11
C ASN A 285 21.11 -12.88 2.72
N PHE A 286 20.00 -12.13 2.87
CA PHE A 286 18.75 -12.67 3.34
C PHE A 286 18.19 -13.74 2.38
N ALA A 287 18.18 -13.49 1.07
CA ALA A 287 17.70 -14.46 0.09
C ALA A 287 18.46 -15.80 0.18
N LYS A 288 19.78 -15.75 0.38
CA LYS A 288 20.64 -16.93 0.52
C LYS A 288 20.47 -17.63 1.87
N THR A 289 20.47 -16.87 2.97
CA THR A 289 20.72 -17.42 4.32
C THR A 289 19.55 -17.27 5.29
N GLY A 290 18.61 -16.36 5.03
CA GLY A 290 17.59 -15.93 6.00
C GLY A 290 18.07 -14.86 6.98
N ASN A 291 19.34 -14.43 6.88
CA ASN A 291 19.92 -13.39 7.69
C ASN A 291 20.50 -12.28 6.80
N ALA A 292 20.00 -11.05 6.95
CA ALA A 292 20.43 -9.91 6.14
C ALA A 292 21.91 -9.52 6.37
N ASN A 293 22.49 -9.92 7.51
CA ASN A 293 23.85 -9.56 7.91
C ASN A 293 24.91 -10.61 7.56
N LEU A 294 24.52 -11.86 7.29
CA LEU A 294 25.49 -12.95 7.09
C LEU A 294 25.96 -13.05 5.64
N GLY A 295 27.20 -12.62 5.41
CA GLY A 295 27.99 -12.89 4.20
C GLY A 295 29.50 -12.75 4.49
N SER A 296 30.28 -13.83 4.39
CA SER A 296 31.71 -13.82 4.76
C SER A 296 32.59 -12.88 3.92
N GLU A 297 32.14 -12.54 2.70
CA GLU A 297 32.76 -11.52 1.82
C GLU A 297 31.86 -10.27 1.62
N PHE A 298 30.59 -10.34 2.04
CA PHE A 298 29.55 -9.36 1.68
C PHE A 298 28.76 -8.85 2.90
N ALA A 299 29.38 -8.84 4.07
CA ALA A 299 28.79 -8.24 5.26
C ALA A 299 28.43 -6.77 4.97
N PRO A 300 27.19 -6.35 5.28
CA PRO A 300 26.82 -4.95 5.26
C PRO A 300 27.64 -4.15 6.27
N THR A 301 27.80 -2.84 6.02
CA THR A 301 28.59 -1.96 6.90
C THR A 301 27.86 -1.58 8.18
N PHE A 302 26.52 -1.66 8.18
CA PHE A 302 25.68 -1.42 9.33
C PHE A 302 25.00 -2.74 9.73
N LEU A 303 24.78 -2.95 11.03
CA LEU A 303 24.11 -4.15 11.52
C LEU A 303 22.60 -3.93 11.49
N TRP A 304 21.89 -4.64 10.62
CA TRP A 304 20.43 -4.63 10.63
C TRP A 304 19.95 -5.63 11.69
N GLU A 305 19.61 -5.13 12.88
CA GLU A 305 19.08 -5.99 13.93
C GLU A 305 17.72 -6.58 13.55
N PRO A 306 17.47 -7.89 13.75
CA PRO A 306 16.16 -8.49 13.52
C PRO A 306 15.07 -7.81 14.34
N PHE A 307 13.87 -7.72 13.78
CA PHE A 307 12.68 -7.27 14.51
C PHE A 307 12.37 -8.28 15.62
N THR A 308 12.25 -7.78 16.85
CA THR A 308 11.90 -8.59 18.02
C THR A 308 10.76 -7.93 18.78
N VAL A 309 10.07 -8.69 19.61
CA VAL A 309 9.14 -8.15 20.60
C VAL A 309 9.76 -8.45 21.97
N PRO A 310 10.13 -7.44 22.79
CA PRO A 310 9.70 -6.04 22.71
C PRO A 310 10.64 -5.06 21.97
N GLY A 311 11.72 -5.51 21.29
CA GLY A 311 12.72 -4.59 20.73
C GLY A 311 12.23 -3.65 19.61
N LEU A 312 11.23 -4.07 18.82
CA LEU A 312 10.62 -3.34 17.71
C LEU A 312 11.64 -2.71 16.76
N ASN A 313 12.75 -3.42 16.50
CA ASN A 313 13.86 -2.92 15.70
C ASN A 313 13.43 -2.62 14.26
N ILE A 314 13.78 -1.43 13.77
CA ILE A 314 13.51 -0.97 12.41
C ILE A 314 14.81 -0.38 11.87
N LEU A 315 15.21 -0.80 10.68
CA LEU A 315 16.28 -0.15 9.94
C LEU A 315 15.72 1.00 9.11
N ASP A 316 16.09 2.23 9.44
CA ASP A 316 15.89 3.36 8.56
C ASP A 316 16.86 3.29 7.39
N GLN A 317 16.31 3.15 6.20
CA GLN A 317 17.07 3.05 4.96
C GLN A 317 17.31 4.44 4.40
N THR A 318 18.39 5.03 4.92
CA THR A 318 19.06 6.20 4.35
C THR A 318 20.51 5.82 4.01
N PRO A 319 21.24 6.64 3.23
CA PRO A 319 22.62 6.35 2.88
C PRO A 319 23.55 6.08 4.06
N ASP A 320 23.24 6.61 5.24
CA ASP A 320 24.05 6.42 6.44
C ASP A 320 23.57 5.24 7.31
N PHE A 321 22.33 4.76 7.07
CA PHE A 321 21.62 3.75 7.86
C PHE A 321 21.50 4.09 9.36
N GLN A 322 20.32 3.90 9.94
CA GLN A 322 20.16 4.07 11.39
C GLN A 322 19.09 3.14 11.95
N ALA A 323 19.27 2.72 13.20
CA ALA A 323 18.24 1.98 13.92
C ALA A 323 17.23 2.96 14.53
N ILE A 324 15.95 2.77 14.26
CA ILE A 324 14.85 3.60 14.77
C ILE A 324 13.80 2.72 15.48
N PRO A 325 14.19 2.03 16.58
CA PRO A 325 13.32 1.07 17.25
C PRO A 325 12.03 1.74 17.74
N GLY A 326 10.89 1.12 17.45
CA GLY A 326 9.57 1.62 17.88
C GLY A 326 9.12 2.90 17.17
N ASP A 327 9.76 3.31 16.07
CA ASP A 327 9.25 4.42 15.26
C ASP A 327 7.79 4.15 14.86
N ARG A 328 6.95 5.18 15.04
CA ARG A 328 5.49 5.15 14.86
C ARG A 328 4.73 4.10 15.69
N ALA A 329 5.29 3.60 16.81
CA ALA A 329 4.64 2.59 17.64
C ALA A 329 3.24 2.99 18.14
N GLU A 330 3.01 4.28 18.43
CA GLU A 330 1.69 4.78 18.83
C GLU A 330 0.64 4.65 17.71
N TYR A 331 1.02 4.94 16.46
CA TYR A 331 0.15 4.78 15.29
C TYR A 331 -0.10 3.30 15.00
N ASN A 332 0.92 2.44 15.17
CA ASN A 332 0.75 1.00 15.08
C ASN A 332 -0.28 0.49 16.09
N ALA A 333 -0.21 0.94 17.35
CA ALA A 333 -1.21 0.60 18.37
C ALA A 333 -2.60 1.18 18.03
N PHE A 334 -2.67 2.40 17.50
CA PHE A 334 -3.92 3.01 17.07
C PHE A 334 -4.62 2.17 16.00
N TRP A 335 -3.94 1.82 14.90
CA TRP A 335 -4.54 1.08 13.78
C TRP A 335 -4.74 -0.40 14.06
N ASN A 336 -3.74 -1.07 14.64
CA ASN A 336 -3.76 -2.53 14.80
C ASN A 336 -4.55 -3.00 16.02
N ASP A 337 -4.91 -2.09 16.95
CA ASP A 337 -5.64 -2.44 18.17
C ASP A 337 -6.86 -1.51 18.40
N TYR A 338 -6.63 -0.23 18.72
CA TYR A 338 -7.70 0.68 19.14
C TYR A 338 -8.81 0.83 18.08
N LEU A 339 -8.44 1.11 16.83
CA LEU A 339 -9.41 1.36 15.77
C LEU A 339 -10.19 0.10 15.42
N LEU A 340 -9.56 -1.07 15.46
CA LEU A 340 -10.23 -2.36 15.22
C LEU A 340 -11.30 -2.64 16.28
N GLN A 341 -10.98 -2.38 17.56
CA GLN A 341 -11.96 -2.49 18.65
C GLN A 341 -13.11 -1.49 18.48
N LEU A 342 -12.81 -0.25 18.07
CA LEU A 342 -13.81 0.80 17.85
C LEU A 342 -14.75 0.47 16.67
N VAL A 343 -14.20 -0.03 15.56
CA VAL A 343 -14.98 -0.50 14.39
C VAL A 343 -15.92 -1.63 14.82
N THR A 344 -15.40 -2.61 15.57
CA THR A 344 -16.19 -3.74 16.07
C THR A 344 -17.33 -3.23 16.98
N PHE A 345 -17.00 -2.39 17.96
CA PHE A 345 -17.98 -1.84 18.89
C PHE A 345 -19.08 -1.05 18.17
N SER A 346 -18.70 -0.14 17.26
CA SER A 346 -19.65 0.68 16.50
C SER A 346 -20.46 -0.11 15.48
N GLY A 347 -19.91 -1.19 14.91
CA GLY A 347 -20.62 -2.15 14.07
C GLY A 347 -21.71 -2.91 14.82
N THR A 348 -21.45 -3.31 16.08
CA THR A 348 -22.47 -3.96 16.93
C THR A 348 -23.71 -3.10 17.15
N PHE A 349 -23.57 -1.77 17.18
CA PHE A 349 -24.69 -0.83 17.25
C PHE A 349 -25.48 -0.70 15.92
N ARG A 350 -24.84 -0.95 14.77
CA ARG A 350 -25.48 -0.89 13.43
C ARG A 350 -26.22 -2.15 13.01
N ASN A 351 -26.17 -3.25 13.77
CA ASN A 351 -27.07 -4.40 13.52
C ASN A 351 -28.57 -4.07 13.73
N GLN A 352 -28.93 -2.82 14.04
CA GLN A 352 -30.28 -2.27 13.91
C GLN A 352 -30.54 -1.49 12.61
N PHE A 353 -29.51 -1.05 11.85
CA PHE A 353 -29.64 -0.32 10.57
C PHE A 353 -28.42 -0.53 9.65
N ALA A 354 -28.56 -1.43 8.66
CA ALA A 354 -27.81 -1.63 7.40
C ALA A 354 -26.26 -1.81 7.38
N PRO A 355 -25.72 -2.74 6.55
CA PRO A 355 -24.27 -2.94 6.39
C PRO A 355 -23.59 -1.82 5.58
N CYS A 356 -22.28 -1.63 5.82
CA CYS A 356 -21.44 -0.62 5.18
C CYS A 356 -21.26 -0.90 3.68
N THR A 357 -22.10 -0.30 2.84
CA THR A 357 -21.92 -0.33 1.38
C THR A 357 -21.05 0.84 0.94
N ALA A 358 -20.02 0.55 0.15
CA ALA A 358 -19.26 1.56 -0.61
C ALA A 358 -20.24 2.47 -1.38
N SER A 359 -20.05 3.79 -1.28
CA SER A 359 -20.87 4.73 -2.03
C SER A 359 -20.37 4.82 -3.47
N LEU A 360 -21.12 4.26 -4.42
CA LEU A 360 -21.03 4.65 -5.83
C LEU A 360 -21.48 6.10 -5.96
N ILE A 361 -20.59 6.99 -6.40
CA ILE A 361 -21.00 8.29 -6.90
C ILE A 361 -21.24 8.16 -8.41
N LEU A 362 -22.49 7.94 -8.80
CA LEU A 362 -22.95 8.22 -10.16
C LEU A 362 -23.19 9.74 -10.27
N GLY A 363 -22.10 10.50 -10.24
CA GLY A 363 -22.11 11.90 -10.68
C GLY A 363 -21.74 11.92 -12.15
N LEU A 364 -22.57 12.51 -13.00
CA LEU A 364 -22.25 12.83 -14.38
C LEU A 364 -21.01 13.74 -14.40
N ILE A 365 -19.82 13.15 -14.42
CA ILE A 365 -18.61 13.86 -14.78
C ILE A 365 -18.69 14.03 -16.29
N SER A 366 -19.09 15.21 -16.75
CA SER A 366 -18.73 15.65 -18.09
C SER A 366 -17.20 15.60 -18.16
N PHE A 367 -16.67 14.72 -19.02
CA PHE A 367 -15.24 14.64 -19.29
C PHE A 367 -14.76 16.00 -19.84
N ASP A 368 -14.23 16.84 -18.96
CA ASP A 368 -13.55 18.08 -19.32
C ASP A 368 -12.10 17.77 -19.72
N GLU A 369 -11.51 18.58 -20.60
CA GLU A 369 -10.16 18.36 -21.16
C GLU A 369 -9.07 18.30 -20.07
N ASP A 370 -9.27 18.99 -18.94
CA ASP A 370 -8.34 19.01 -17.81
C ASP A 370 -8.32 17.68 -17.03
N ALA A 371 -9.45 16.98 -16.93
CA ALA A 371 -9.50 15.66 -16.28
C ALA A 371 -8.72 14.61 -17.09
N ASN A 372 -8.77 14.71 -18.43
CA ASN A 372 -7.99 13.86 -19.34
C ASN A 372 -6.47 14.11 -19.22
N LYS A 373 -6.07 15.36 -18.93
CA LYS A 373 -4.67 15.73 -18.71
C LYS A 373 -4.16 15.17 -17.38
N SER A 374 -4.94 15.30 -16.31
CA SER A 374 -4.63 14.67 -15.02
C SER A 374 -4.61 13.13 -15.14
N LEU A 375 -5.50 12.53 -15.93
CA LEU A 375 -5.52 11.09 -16.22
C LEU A 375 -4.23 10.60 -16.87
N LYS A 376 -3.78 11.25 -17.96
CA LYS A 376 -2.54 10.89 -18.65
C LYS A 376 -1.31 11.06 -17.75
N ILE A 377 -1.40 11.93 -16.75
CA ILE A 377 -0.33 12.14 -15.77
C ILE A 377 -0.37 11.08 -14.69
N ILE A 378 -1.55 10.70 -14.18
CA ILE A 378 -1.70 9.53 -13.29
C ILE A 378 -1.22 8.30 -14.03
N GLU A 379 -1.69 8.02 -15.24
CA GLU A 379 -1.20 6.93 -16.08
C GLU A 379 0.31 7.04 -16.30
N SER A 380 0.87 8.22 -16.60
CA SER A 380 2.32 8.35 -16.75
C SER A 380 3.09 8.18 -15.43
N ILE A 381 2.56 8.56 -14.27
CA ILE A 381 3.23 8.45 -12.97
C ILE A 381 3.12 7.01 -12.48
N VAL A 382 1.91 6.44 -12.52
CA VAL A 382 1.58 5.05 -12.20
C VAL A 382 2.34 4.12 -13.14
N LEU A 383 2.18 4.24 -14.47
CA LEU A 383 2.93 3.41 -15.43
C LEU A 383 4.43 3.65 -15.33
N LYS A 384 4.97 4.87 -15.18
CA LYS A 384 6.43 4.99 -14.96
C LYS A 384 6.89 4.38 -13.63
N SER A 385 6.03 4.27 -12.62
CA SER A 385 6.35 3.59 -11.36
C SER A 385 6.23 2.07 -11.47
N PHE A 386 5.31 1.56 -12.29
CA PHE A 386 5.06 0.11 -12.48
C PHE A 386 5.87 -0.50 -13.65
N THR A 387 6.07 0.20 -14.76
CA THR A 387 6.77 -0.27 -15.97
C THR A 387 8.29 -0.36 -15.79
N ILE A 388 8.87 0.30 -14.78
CA ILE A 388 10.33 0.16 -14.48
C ILE A 388 10.65 -1.19 -13.80
N SER A 389 9.65 -1.97 -13.39
CA SER A 389 9.86 -3.28 -12.75
C SER A 389 9.84 -4.46 -13.73
N TYR A 390 9.50 -4.27 -15.01
CA TYR A 390 9.39 -5.33 -16.01
C TYR A 390 9.77 -4.88 -17.43
N GLN A 391 10.98 -4.35 -17.61
CA GLN A 391 11.80 -4.44 -18.84
C GLN A 391 13.26 -4.36 -18.43
#